data_AF-A0A1H7ZDW5-F1
#
_entry.id   AF-A0A1H7ZDW5-F1
#
_cell.length_a   1.000
_cell.length_b   1.000
_cell.length_c   1.000
_cell.angle_alpha   90.00
_cell.angle_beta   90.00
_cell.angle_gamma   90.00
#
_symmetry.space_group_name_H-M   'P 1'
#
loop_
_entity.id
_entity.type
_entity.pdbx_description
1 polymer ?
#
loop_
_entity_poly.entity_id
_entity_poly.type
_entity_poly.pdbx_seq_one_letter_code
_entity_poly.pdbx_strand_id
1 'polypeptide(L)'
;MIMKVENKTKVQFIKDSEKMRQRITEVKTTEGLQKSSNQENELWYMSILSPEDNSGKIELAEILDVPTVQVVMDNFYELAHIPMSIIDLKGKVLAGVGWQDICVKFHRIHPETCKNCIESDTKLTAGISAGESKLYKCKNKMWDAATPIMMCNEHVGNVFCGQFFFDDEPIDYEMFRSQARKYGFPEEGYIAALESVPRLSRKKLDMGMAFCEKVAQMFSQLSYSRITLARSLAKRDILLNSLQAQEDLGDRFLDNIKIQVLPYLEKLKKTSLDEVQKDLIKTTESHLDKISSPFVQKLSSRYLNLTKTELQIAVLVKEGKTSKEIAHILNSKKRVIEFHRENIRAKLGLKNKKGSLVTLLQSFS
;
A
#
# COMPACT_ATOMS: atom_id res chain seq x y z
N MET A 1 -20.49 -31.85 -41.51
CA MET A 1 -20.95 -30.46 -41.76
C MET A 1 -19.71 -29.62 -42.02
N ILE A 2 -19.44 -29.31 -43.29
CA ILE A 2 -18.22 -28.65 -43.75
C ILE A 2 -18.35 -27.15 -43.45
N MET A 3 -17.48 -26.59 -42.60
CA MET A 3 -17.41 -25.14 -42.37
C MET A 3 -16.94 -24.44 -43.65
N LYS A 4 -17.83 -23.67 -44.28
CA LYS A 4 -17.45 -22.74 -45.35
C LYS A 4 -16.61 -21.62 -44.75
N VAL A 5 -15.36 -21.50 -45.18
CA VAL A 5 -14.54 -20.32 -44.92
C VAL A 5 -14.96 -19.26 -45.94
N GLU A 6 -15.67 -18.23 -45.48
CA GLU A 6 -16.02 -17.09 -46.34
C GLU A 6 -14.76 -16.27 -46.67
N ASN A 7 -14.52 -16.10 -47.97
CA ASN A 7 -13.37 -15.36 -48.49
C ASN A 7 -13.63 -13.85 -48.31
N LYS A 8 -13.07 -13.25 -47.26
CA LYS A 8 -13.17 -11.81 -47.00
C LYS A 8 -12.50 -11.01 -48.14
N THR A 9 -13.20 -10.02 -48.69
CA THR A 9 -12.68 -9.11 -49.72
C THR A 9 -11.51 -8.28 -49.20
N LYS A 10 -10.59 -7.88 -50.08
CA LYS A 10 -9.39 -7.07 -49.75
C LYS A 10 -9.71 -5.79 -48.97
N VAL A 11 -10.88 -5.18 -49.23
CA VAL A 11 -11.41 -4.00 -48.52
C VAL A 11 -11.81 -4.32 -47.07
N GLN A 12 -12.33 -5.53 -46.82
CA GLN A 12 -12.72 -5.98 -45.48
C GLN A 12 -11.50 -6.24 -44.60
N PHE A 13 -10.43 -6.80 -45.17
CA PHE A 13 -9.14 -6.97 -44.49
C PHE A 13 -8.50 -5.62 -44.09
N ILE A 14 -8.59 -4.61 -44.95
CA ILE A 14 -8.05 -3.27 -44.66
C ILE A 14 -8.82 -2.62 -43.51
N LYS A 15 -10.16 -2.67 -43.53
CA LYS A 15 -11.02 -2.16 -42.43
C LYS A 15 -10.79 -2.89 -41.11
N ASP A 16 -10.63 -4.21 -41.14
CA ASP A 16 -10.34 -5.01 -39.95
C ASP A 16 -8.93 -4.68 -39.38
N SER A 17 -7.94 -4.43 -40.26
CA SER A 17 -6.60 -3.97 -39.89
C SER A 17 -6.62 -2.59 -39.24
N GLU A 18 -7.39 -1.63 -39.77
CA GLU A 18 -7.50 -0.28 -39.21
C GLU A 18 -8.18 -0.28 -37.84
N LYS A 19 -9.27 -1.06 -37.68
CA LYS A 19 -9.90 -1.26 -36.37
C LYS A 19 -8.96 -1.91 -35.36
N MET A 20 -8.14 -2.86 -35.79
CA MET A 20 -7.15 -3.50 -34.92
C MET A 20 -6.05 -2.53 -34.50
N ARG A 21 -5.59 -1.66 -35.43
CA ARG A 21 -4.62 -0.61 -35.11
C ARG A 21 -5.20 0.42 -34.14
N GLN A 22 -6.45 0.84 -34.31
CA GLN A 22 -7.12 1.73 -33.35
C GLN A 22 -7.22 1.10 -31.96
N ARG A 23 -7.61 -0.18 -31.86
CA ARG A 23 -7.66 -0.90 -30.57
C ARG A 23 -6.29 -1.06 -29.93
N ILE A 24 -5.24 -1.33 -30.71
CA ILE A 24 -3.86 -1.41 -30.19
C ILE A 24 -3.39 -0.04 -29.70
N THR A 25 -3.75 1.05 -30.39
CA THR A 25 -3.43 2.41 -29.96
C THR A 25 -4.18 2.75 -28.67
N GLU A 26 -5.49 2.46 -28.58
CA GLU A 26 -6.30 2.65 -27.36
C GLU A 26 -5.80 1.82 -26.18
N VAL A 27 -5.41 0.56 -26.39
CA VAL A 27 -4.81 -0.28 -25.34
C VAL A 27 -3.47 0.29 -24.90
N LYS A 28 -2.62 0.76 -25.83
CA LYS A 28 -1.33 1.38 -25.50
C LYS A 28 -1.45 2.73 -24.80
N THR A 29 -2.44 3.56 -25.14
CA THR A 29 -2.72 4.79 -24.39
C THR A 29 -3.32 4.49 -23.04
N THR A 30 -4.19 3.47 -22.91
CA THR A 30 -4.73 3.06 -21.61
C THR A 30 -3.64 2.46 -20.72
N GLU A 31 -2.78 1.59 -21.25
CA GLU A 31 -1.59 1.08 -20.55
C GLU A 31 -0.58 2.19 -20.24
N GLY A 32 -0.45 3.20 -21.10
CA GLY A 32 0.42 4.37 -20.89
C GLY A 32 -0.11 5.31 -19.81
N LEU A 33 -1.43 5.55 -19.78
CA LEU A 33 -2.15 6.32 -18.74
C LEU A 33 -2.14 5.57 -17.40
N GLN A 34 -2.28 4.24 -17.45
CA GLN A 34 -2.25 3.38 -16.28
C GLN A 34 -0.82 3.18 -15.76
N LYS A 35 0.20 3.20 -16.63
CA LYS A 35 1.62 3.28 -16.23
C LYS A 35 1.97 4.62 -15.62
N SER A 36 1.56 5.74 -16.22
CA SER A 36 1.85 7.08 -15.65
C SER A 36 1.13 7.31 -14.32
N SER A 37 -0.14 6.89 -14.19
CA SER A 37 -0.86 6.86 -12.90
C SER A 37 -0.24 5.87 -11.90
N ASN A 38 0.20 4.67 -12.34
CA ASN A 38 0.90 3.72 -11.47
C ASN A 38 2.29 4.22 -11.06
N GLN A 39 2.98 5.03 -11.86
CA GLN A 39 4.34 5.47 -11.59
C GLN A 39 4.36 6.63 -10.59
N GLU A 40 3.38 7.55 -10.66
CA GLU A 40 3.13 8.54 -9.60
C GLU A 40 2.66 7.88 -8.31
N ASN A 41 1.75 6.90 -8.41
CA ASN A 41 1.34 6.09 -7.27
C ASN A 41 2.51 5.27 -6.68
N GLU A 42 3.38 4.68 -7.50
CA GLU A 42 4.56 3.91 -7.05
C GLU A 42 5.58 4.80 -6.33
N LEU A 43 5.82 6.02 -6.82
CA LEU A 43 6.69 7.00 -6.15
C LEU A 43 6.10 7.45 -4.80
N TRP A 44 4.78 7.68 -4.75
CA TRP A 44 4.04 7.97 -3.52
C TRP A 44 4.03 6.78 -2.54
N TYR A 45 3.86 5.56 -3.05
CA TYR A 45 3.93 4.36 -2.24
C TYR A 45 5.36 4.16 -1.70
N MET A 46 6.40 4.33 -2.51
CA MET A 46 7.80 4.19 -2.10
C MET A 46 8.20 5.17 -1.00
N SER A 47 7.70 6.41 -1.02
CA SER A 47 7.97 7.39 0.06
C SER A 47 7.29 7.01 1.39
N ILE A 48 6.11 6.40 1.35
CA ILE A 48 5.36 5.89 2.51
C ILE A 48 5.93 4.58 3.07
N LEU A 49 6.65 3.83 2.24
CA LEU A 49 7.15 2.48 2.50
C LEU A 49 8.53 2.43 3.16
N SER A 50 9.28 3.53 3.16
CA SER A 50 10.61 3.57 3.77
C SER A 50 10.52 3.48 5.30
N PRO A 51 11.14 2.48 5.96
CA PRO A 51 11.08 2.32 7.42
C PRO A 51 11.80 3.45 8.18
N GLU A 52 12.66 4.19 7.49
CA GLU A 52 13.63 5.12 8.09
C GLU A 52 13.41 6.58 7.64
N ASP A 53 12.45 6.84 6.75
CA ASP A 53 12.18 8.19 6.27
C ASP A 53 10.73 8.60 6.56
N ASN A 54 10.49 8.94 7.82
CA ASN A 54 9.24 9.54 8.28
C ASN A 54 9.14 11.04 7.89
N SER A 55 9.82 11.47 6.82
CA SER A 55 9.92 12.89 6.42
C SER A 55 9.15 13.25 5.14
N GLY A 56 8.60 12.27 4.43
CA GLY A 56 7.61 12.50 3.38
C GLY A 56 6.30 12.97 3.99
N LYS A 57 6.18 14.27 4.29
CA LYS A 57 4.95 14.88 4.81
C LYS A 57 3.82 14.60 3.82
N ILE A 58 2.99 13.61 4.13
CA ILE A 58 1.87 13.27 3.27
C ILE A 58 0.88 14.43 3.30
N GLU A 59 0.63 15.04 2.15
CA GLU A 59 -0.29 16.16 2.08
C GLU A 59 -1.72 15.64 2.14
N LEU A 60 -2.58 16.31 2.93
CA LEU A 60 -3.98 15.90 3.08
C LEU A 60 -4.71 15.81 1.73
N ALA A 61 -4.34 16.66 0.77
CA ALA A 61 -4.90 16.66 -0.58
C ALA A 61 -4.62 15.39 -1.40
N GLU A 62 -3.55 14.64 -1.09
CA GLU A 62 -3.20 13.41 -1.83
C GLU A 62 -4.06 12.21 -1.41
N ILE A 63 -4.72 12.30 -0.25
CA ILE A 63 -5.50 11.19 0.31
C ILE A 63 -6.99 11.50 0.29
N LEU A 64 -7.35 12.78 0.30
CA LEU A 64 -8.74 13.21 0.28
C LEU A 64 -9.30 13.18 -1.15
N ASP A 65 -10.38 12.43 -1.36
CA ASP A 65 -11.23 12.60 -2.53
C ASP A 65 -12.06 13.88 -2.35
N VAL A 66 -11.42 15.02 -2.66
CA VAL A 66 -11.99 16.36 -2.47
C VAL A 66 -13.38 16.49 -3.12
N PRO A 67 -13.62 16.07 -4.38
CA PRO A 67 -14.96 16.12 -4.97
C PRO A 67 -16.03 15.37 -4.16
N THR A 68 -15.76 14.14 -3.74
CA THR A 68 -16.72 13.34 -2.96
C THR A 68 -16.98 13.98 -1.59
N VAL A 69 -15.92 14.46 -0.94
CA VAL A 69 -16.03 15.10 0.38
C VAL A 69 -16.82 16.41 0.30
N GLN A 70 -16.61 17.21 -0.73
CA GLN A 70 -17.38 18.42 -0.96
C GLN A 70 -18.88 18.12 -1.07
N VAL A 71 -19.28 17.10 -1.84
CA VAL A 71 -20.70 16.69 -1.98
C VAL A 71 -21.30 16.28 -0.62
N VAL A 72 -20.55 15.55 0.20
CA VAL A 72 -21.02 15.16 1.55
C VAL A 72 -21.23 16.39 2.42
N MET A 73 -20.30 17.36 2.38
CA MET A 73 -20.42 18.60 3.14
C MET A 73 -21.57 19.48 2.64
N ASP A 74 -21.80 19.54 1.32
CA ASP A 74 -22.92 20.27 0.70
C ASP A 74 -24.26 19.74 1.22
N ASN A 75 -24.45 18.42 1.17
CA ASN A 75 -25.67 17.77 1.65
C ASN A 75 -25.89 17.98 3.15
N PHE A 76 -24.81 17.92 3.95
CA PHE A 76 -24.91 18.18 5.38
C PHE A 76 -25.29 19.65 5.66
N TYR A 77 -24.72 20.59 4.92
CA TYR A 77 -25.02 22.00 5.06
C TYR A 77 -26.46 22.35 4.66
N GLU A 78 -26.99 21.72 3.61
CA GLU A 78 -28.38 21.86 3.22
C GLU A 78 -29.35 21.43 4.33
N LEU A 79 -28.99 20.38 5.09
CA LEU A 79 -29.83 19.87 6.18
C LEU A 79 -29.66 20.64 7.50
N ALA A 80 -28.42 20.90 7.90
CA ALA A 80 -28.09 21.39 9.24
C ALA A 80 -27.85 22.90 9.30
N HIS A 81 -27.52 23.52 8.16
CA HIS A 81 -27.09 24.92 8.04
C HIS A 81 -25.94 25.27 9.00
N ILE A 82 -24.99 24.35 9.18
CA ILE A 82 -23.80 24.53 10.00
C ILE A 82 -22.60 24.72 9.06
N PRO A 83 -21.96 25.91 9.05
CA PRO A 83 -20.75 26.15 8.27
C PRO A 83 -19.63 25.19 8.65
N MET A 84 -18.90 24.70 7.65
CA MET A 84 -17.78 23.80 7.89
C MET A 84 -16.75 23.85 6.76
N SER A 85 -15.51 23.54 7.09
CA SER A 85 -14.42 23.47 6.11
C SER A 85 -13.39 22.42 6.50
N ILE A 86 -12.63 21.96 5.51
CA ILE A 86 -11.45 21.13 5.69
C ILE A 86 -10.27 21.93 5.15
N ILE A 87 -9.29 22.17 6.00
CA ILE A 87 -8.12 22.99 5.68
C ILE A 87 -6.86 22.23 6.09
N ASP A 88 -5.86 22.22 5.21
CA ASP A 88 -4.55 21.63 5.52
C ASP A 88 -3.73 22.53 6.46
N LEU A 89 -2.58 22.03 6.92
CA LEU A 89 -1.68 22.79 7.80
C LEU A 89 -1.00 24.01 7.14
N LYS A 90 -1.10 24.16 5.82
CA LYS A 90 -0.61 25.32 5.08
C LYS A 90 -1.69 26.40 4.94
N GLY A 91 -2.90 26.16 5.45
CA GLY A 91 -4.05 27.06 5.30
C GLY A 91 -4.76 26.95 3.95
N LYS A 92 -4.47 25.92 3.15
CA LYS A 92 -5.20 25.66 1.90
C LYS A 92 -6.53 24.99 2.23
N VAL A 93 -7.61 25.65 1.84
CA VAL A 93 -8.96 25.09 1.93
C VAL A 93 -9.10 23.99 0.88
N LEU A 94 -9.42 22.78 1.32
CA LEU A 94 -9.64 21.63 0.45
C LEU A 94 -11.12 21.43 0.13
N ALA A 95 -11.99 21.59 1.13
CA ALA A 95 -13.44 21.53 0.97
C ALA A 95 -14.11 22.49 1.96
N GLY A 96 -15.30 22.99 1.66
CA GLY A 96 -16.04 23.81 2.61
C GLY A 96 -17.38 24.32 2.11
N VAL A 97 -18.24 24.68 3.06
CA VAL A 97 -19.64 25.05 2.87
C VAL A 97 -20.05 26.10 3.88
N GLY A 98 -21.04 26.94 3.53
CA GLY A 98 -21.52 27.99 4.42
C GLY A 98 -20.48 29.06 4.72
N TRP A 99 -19.62 29.40 3.75
CA TRP A 99 -18.69 30.51 3.90
C TRP A 99 -19.43 31.84 4.08
N GLN A 100 -18.99 32.62 5.06
CA GLN A 100 -19.64 33.88 5.41
C GLN A 100 -19.09 35.04 4.58
N ASP A 101 -19.97 35.92 4.13
CA ASP A 101 -19.60 37.11 3.36
C ASP A 101 -18.61 38.00 4.11
N ILE A 102 -18.77 38.15 5.43
CA ILE A 102 -17.83 38.93 6.26
C ILE A 102 -16.41 38.35 6.19
N CYS A 103 -16.28 37.03 6.13
CA CYS A 103 -15.01 36.35 6.05
C CYS A 103 -14.37 36.45 4.66
N VAL A 104 -15.14 36.16 3.61
CA VAL A 104 -14.60 36.05 2.23
C VAL A 104 -14.50 37.39 1.51
N LYS A 105 -15.38 38.36 1.79
CA LYS A 105 -15.39 39.67 1.12
C LYS A 105 -14.63 40.75 1.89
N PHE A 106 -14.38 40.57 3.19
CA PHE A 106 -13.71 41.57 4.01
C PHE A 106 -12.46 41.00 4.70
N HIS A 107 -12.60 40.00 5.57
CA HIS A 107 -11.47 39.56 6.40
C HIS A 107 -10.34 38.92 5.60
N ARG A 108 -10.63 38.01 4.67
CA ARG A 108 -9.59 37.30 3.89
C ARG A 108 -9.02 38.14 2.74
N ILE A 109 -9.70 39.20 2.31
CA ILE A 109 -9.21 40.10 1.24
C ILE A 109 -8.23 41.14 1.80
N HIS A 110 -8.46 41.63 3.01
CA HIS A 110 -7.59 42.65 3.60
C HIS A 110 -6.35 42.02 4.28
N PRO A 111 -5.12 42.50 4.01
CA PRO A 111 -3.88 41.82 4.43
C PRO A 111 -3.76 41.57 5.94
N GLU A 112 -4.18 42.51 6.78
CA GLU A 112 -4.05 42.37 8.24
C GLU A 112 -5.07 41.41 8.85
N THR A 113 -6.33 41.49 8.41
CA THR A 113 -7.40 40.60 8.88
C THR A 113 -7.26 39.20 8.27
N CYS A 114 -6.58 39.07 7.13
CA CYS A 114 -6.25 37.78 6.53
C CYS A 114 -5.19 37.05 7.36
N LYS A 115 -4.20 37.77 7.93
CA LYS A 115 -3.26 37.19 8.91
C LYS A 115 -4.00 36.62 10.12
N ASN A 116 -5.05 37.29 10.59
CA ASN A 116 -5.92 36.78 11.66
C ASN A 116 -6.63 35.48 11.26
N CYS A 117 -7.11 35.37 10.01
CA CYS A 117 -7.72 34.14 9.48
C CYS A 117 -6.70 33.01 9.42
N ILE A 118 -5.52 33.23 8.85
CA ILE A 118 -4.47 32.21 8.75
C ILE A 118 -4.02 31.75 10.14
N GLU A 119 -3.90 32.67 11.10
CA GLU A 119 -3.57 32.33 12.49
C GLU A 119 -4.66 31.48 13.15
N SER A 120 -5.93 31.78 12.89
CA SER A 120 -7.07 30.96 13.31
C SER A 120 -6.96 29.55 12.73
N ASP A 121 -6.72 29.44 11.43
CA ASP A 121 -6.68 28.16 10.70
C ASP A 121 -5.49 27.28 11.15
N THR A 122 -4.38 27.89 11.60
CA THR A 122 -3.10 27.18 11.84
C THR A 122 -2.62 27.16 13.29
N LYS A 123 -2.54 28.31 13.96
CA LYS A 123 -1.91 28.40 15.30
C LYS A 123 -2.91 28.12 16.41
N LEU A 124 -4.15 28.60 16.28
CA LEU A 124 -5.16 28.37 17.31
C LEU A 124 -5.62 26.91 17.34
N THR A 125 -5.43 26.18 16.24
CA THR A 125 -5.73 24.76 16.09
C THR A 125 -4.53 23.85 16.37
N ALA A 126 -3.35 24.40 16.67
CA ALA A 126 -2.19 23.61 17.02
C ALA A 126 -2.38 22.89 18.37
N GLY A 127 -1.89 21.65 18.45
CA GLY A 127 -1.85 20.88 19.69
C GLY A 127 -3.18 20.29 20.15
N ILE A 128 -4.21 20.23 19.28
CA ILE A 128 -5.43 19.49 19.59
C ILE A 128 -5.13 17.98 19.48
N SER A 129 -5.52 17.19 20.47
CA SER A 129 -5.31 15.74 20.45
C SER A 129 -6.30 15.05 19.52
N ALA A 130 -5.95 13.84 19.08
CA ALA A 130 -6.86 13.01 18.28
C ALA A 130 -8.18 12.74 19.05
N GLY A 131 -9.33 13.02 18.41
CA GLY A 131 -10.65 12.85 19.03
C GLY A 131 -11.05 13.98 19.97
N GLU A 132 -10.21 15.00 20.15
CA GLU A 132 -10.58 16.22 20.86
C GLU A 132 -10.99 17.32 19.87
N SER A 133 -11.80 18.25 20.36
CA SER A 133 -12.14 19.46 19.63
C SER A 133 -11.80 20.69 20.46
N LYS A 134 -11.59 21.81 19.77
CA LYS A 134 -11.28 23.09 20.39
C LYS A 134 -12.21 24.17 19.86
N LEU A 135 -12.98 24.77 20.77
CA LEU A 135 -13.78 25.97 20.52
C LEU A 135 -12.96 27.21 20.90
N TYR A 136 -12.92 28.21 20.03
CA TYR A 136 -12.18 29.44 20.27
C TYR A 136 -12.80 30.64 19.53
N LYS A 137 -12.50 31.86 19.98
CA LYS A 137 -12.79 33.07 19.18
C LYS A 137 -11.63 33.35 18.25
N CYS A 138 -11.91 33.44 16.94
CA CYS A 138 -10.91 33.87 15.98
C CYS A 138 -10.52 35.32 16.25
N LYS A 139 -9.37 35.77 15.70
CA LYS A 139 -8.91 37.14 15.92
C LYS A 139 -9.79 38.22 15.27
N ASN A 140 -10.68 37.82 14.37
CA ASN A 140 -11.75 38.66 13.81
C ASN A 140 -13.08 38.56 14.59
N LYS A 141 -13.03 38.01 15.82
CA LYS A 141 -14.05 38.10 16.88
C LYS A 141 -15.31 37.25 16.70
N MET A 142 -15.30 36.32 15.76
CA MET A 142 -16.33 35.28 15.63
C MET A 142 -15.88 33.97 16.30
N TRP A 143 -16.84 33.11 16.64
CA TRP A 143 -16.54 31.78 17.12
C TRP A 143 -16.16 30.85 15.96
N ASP A 144 -15.24 29.95 16.25
CA ASP A 144 -14.82 28.88 15.37
C ASP A 144 -14.47 27.65 16.22
N ALA A 145 -14.61 26.47 15.62
CA ALA A 145 -14.29 25.22 16.30
C ALA A 145 -13.58 24.28 15.34
N ALA A 146 -12.60 23.55 15.86
CA ALA A 146 -11.78 22.66 15.03
C ALA A 146 -11.53 21.31 15.72
N THR A 147 -11.40 20.26 14.90
CA THR A 147 -10.92 18.94 15.28
C THR A 147 -9.81 18.52 14.32
N PRO A 148 -8.72 17.91 14.80
CA PRO A 148 -7.58 17.56 13.96
C PRO A 148 -7.87 16.31 13.13
N ILE A 149 -7.36 16.29 11.90
CA ILE A 149 -7.27 15.11 11.06
C ILE A 149 -5.87 14.51 11.28
N MET A 150 -5.84 13.29 11.79
CA MET A 150 -4.61 12.59 12.13
C MET A 150 -4.33 11.46 11.14
N MET A 151 -3.07 11.21 10.78
CA MET A 151 -2.66 10.08 9.96
C MET A 151 -1.36 9.50 10.49
N CYS A 152 -1.34 8.20 10.82
CA CYS A 152 -0.16 7.55 11.41
C CYS A 152 0.44 8.34 12.60
N ASN A 153 -0.43 8.92 13.44
CA ASN A 153 -0.10 9.80 14.57
C ASN A 153 0.45 11.20 14.21
N GLU A 154 0.43 11.58 12.94
CA GLU A 154 0.77 12.93 12.49
C GLU A 154 -0.47 13.77 12.21
N HIS A 155 -0.46 15.03 12.63
CA HIS A 155 -1.49 16.00 12.31
C HIS A 155 -1.28 16.49 10.87
N VAL A 156 -2.31 16.41 10.02
CA VAL A 156 -2.18 16.76 8.60
C VAL A 156 -3.19 17.82 8.12
N GLY A 157 -4.14 18.18 8.97
CA GLY A 157 -5.11 19.24 8.71
C GLY A 157 -6.20 19.24 9.76
N ASN A 158 -7.24 20.03 9.54
CA ASN A 158 -8.34 20.17 10.48
C ASN A 158 -9.68 20.16 9.75
N VAL A 159 -10.70 19.64 10.43
CA VAL A 159 -12.10 19.90 10.09
C VAL A 159 -12.59 21.03 11.01
N PHE A 160 -13.20 22.05 10.43
CA PHE A 160 -13.72 23.22 11.12
C PHE A 160 -15.25 23.23 11.10
N CYS A 161 -15.82 23.85 12.12
CA CYS A 161 -17.22 24.20 12.24
C CYS A 161 -17.33 25.68 12.60
N GLY A 162 -17.51 26.53 11.58
CA GLY A 162 -17.53 27.99 11.73
C GLY A 162 -17.28 28.74 10.41
N GLN A 163 -17.27 30.08 10.43
CA GLN A 163 -17.44 30.97 11.58
C GLN A 163 -18.91 31.24 11.95
N PHE A 164 -19.19 31.49 13.24
CA PHE A 164 -20.55 31.73 13.76
C PHE A 164 -20.58 32.63 15.01
N PHE A 165 -21.79 32.96 15.48
CA PHE A 165 -22.05 33.48 16.83
C PHE A 165 -23.00 32.56 17.60
N PHE A 166 -22.89 32.49 18.93
CA PHE A 166 -23.91 31.79 19.70
C PHE A 166 -25.21 32.57 19.75
N ASP A 167 -26.35 31.88 19.70
CA ASP A 167 -27.67 32.48 19.82
C ASP A 167 -27.98 33.08 21.20
N ASP A 168 -27.23 32.66 22.24
CA ASP A 168 -27.32 33.12 23.63
C ASP A 168 -26.39 34.32 23.96
N GLU A 169 -25.52 34.76 23.03
CA GLU A 169 -24.59 35.87 23.24
C GLU A 169 -24.97 37.12 22.42
N PRO A 170 -24.91 38.35 22.96
CA PRO A 170 -25.08 39.56 22.16
C PRO A 170 -23.89 39.80 21.22
N ILE A 171 -24.12 40.44 20.07
CA ILE A 171 -23.08 40.88 19.14
C ILE A 171 -22.64 42.30 19.51
N ASP A 172 -21.34 42.52 19.65
CA ASP A 172 -20.76 43.85 19.89
C ASP A 172 -20.60 44.61 18.56
N TYR A 173 -21.69 45.23 18.11
CA TYR A 173 -21.72 45.99 16.85
C TYR A 173 -20.71 47.13 16.81
N GLU A 174 -20.47 47.82 17.94
CA GLU A 174 -19.56 48.96 17.95
C GLU A 174 -18.11 48.52 17.76
N MET A 175 -17.73 47.37 18.33
CA MET A 175 -16.43 46.77 18.06
C MET A 175 -16.26 46.41 16.57
N PHE A 176 -17.30 45.90 15.91
CA PHE A 176 -17.25 45.64 14.45
C PHE A 176 -17.22 46.93 13.62
N ARG A 177 -17.98 47.97 13.98
CA ARG A 177 -17.89 49.28 13.33
C ARG A 177 -16.50 49.91 13.49
N SER A 178 -15.91 49.77 14.68
CA SER A 178 -14.53 50.18 14.95
C SER A 178 -13.51 49.40 14.10
N GLN A 179 -13.68 48.09 13.92
CA GLN A 179 -12.88 47.31 12.98
C GLN A 179 -13.04 47.80 11.53
N ALA A 180 -14.27 48.09 11.10
CA ALA A 180 -14.53 48.61 9.75
C ALA A 180 -13.77 49.92 9.52
N ARG A 181 -13.85 50.87 10.46
CA ARG A 181 -13.11 52.13 10.40
C ARG A 181 -11.59 51.91 10.42
N LYS A 182 -11.10 51.01 11.28
CA LYS A 182 -9.67 50.69 11.40
C LYS A 182 -9.09 50.14 10.10
N TYR A 183 -9.81 49.23 9.44
CA TYR A 183 -9.33 48.52 8.24
C TYR A 183 -9.87 49.10 6.92
N GLY A 184 -10.63 50.20 6.99
CA GLY A 184 -11.17 50.88 5.82
C GLY A 184 -12.28 50.11 5.09
N PHE A 185 -13.03 49.25 5.79
CA PHE A 185 -14.16 48.53 5.20
C PHE A 185 -15.38 49.46 5.01
N PRO A 186 -16.15 49.30 3.91
CA PRO A 186 -17.45 49.95 3.78
C PRO A 186 -18.37 49.53 4.93
N GLU A 187 -18.66 50.45 5.86
CA GLU A 187 -19.31 50.11 7.14
C GLU A 187 -20.69 49.48 6.94
N GLU A 188 -21.54 50.05 6.08
CA GLU A 188 -22.86 49.48 5.78
C GLU A 188 -22.78 48.05 5.24
N GLY A 189 -21.91 47.81 4.25
CA GLY A 189 -21.72 46.48 3.66
C GLY A 189 -21.10 45.49 4.65
N TYR A 190 -20.18 45.94 5.49
CA TYR A 190 -19.54 45.10 6.51
C TYR A 190 -20.50 44.69 7.62
N ILE A 191 -21.36 45.61 8.08
CA ILE A 191 -22.38 45.31 9.09
C ILE A 191 -23.49 44.44 8.51
N ALA A 192 -23.92 44.67 7.26
CA ALA A 192 -24.86 43.75 6.59
C ALA A 192 -24.28 42.32 6.48
N ALA A 193 -22.99 42.20 6.19
CA ALA A 193 -22.30 40.91 6.16
C ALA A 193 -22.10 40.29 7.57
N LEU A 194 -22.04 41.11 8.62
CA LEU A 194 -22.02 40.65 10.01
C LEU A 194 -23.37 40.05 10.42
N GLU A 195 -24.47 40.69 10.01
CA GLU A 195 -25.83 40.27 10.35
C GLU A 195 -26.24 38.95 9.65
N SER A 196 -25.59 38.61 8.53
CA SER A 196 -25.81 37.33 7.85
C SER A 196 -25.04 36.16 8.46
N VAL A 197 -24.13 36.41 9.41
CA VAL A 197 -23.38 35.35 10.10
C VAL A 197 -24.34 34.48 10.92
N PRO A 198 -24.26 33.14 10.80
CA PRO A 198 -25.19 32.24 11.46
C PRO A 198 -25.10 32.31 12.97
N ARG A 199 -26.28 32.24 13.60
CA ARG A 199 -26.48 32.11 15.04
C ARG A 199 -26.70 30.64 15.36
N LEU A 200 -25.75 30.02 16.07
CA LEU A 200 -25.84 28.61 16.45
C LEU A 200 -26.14 28.48 17.93
N SER A 201 -27.00 27.53 18.30
CA SER A 201 -27.10 27.10 19.69
C SER A 201 -25.92 26.21 20.05
N ARG A 202 -25.61 26.10 21.36
CA ARG A 202 -24.60 25.16 21.85
C ARG A 202 -24.88 23.73 21.39
N LYS A 203 -26.15 23.31 21.43
CA LYS A 203 -26.58 22.00 20.93
C LYS A 203 -26.29 21.80 19.44
N LYS A 204 -26.50 22.84 18.60
CA LYS A 204 -26.15 22.77 17.18
C LYS A 204 -24.65 22.65 16.96
N LEU A 205 -23.85 23.40 17.73
CA LEU A 205 -22.40 23.26 17.70
C LEU A 205 -21.97 21.85 18.10
N ASP A 206 -22.50 21.29 19.19
CA ASP A 206 -22.17 19.94 19.65
C ASP A 206 -22.46 18.90 18.57
N MET A 207 -23.62 19.03 17.89
CA MET A 207 -23.95 18.17 16.74
C MET A 207 -22.99 18.35 15.56
N GLY A 208 -22.63 19.59 15.23
CA GLY A 208 -21.65 19.91 14.19
C GLY A 208 -20.28 19.31 14.50
N MET A 209 -19.79 19.49 15.73
CA MET A 209 -18.50 18.95 16.16
C MET A 209 -18.49 17.42 16.23
N ALA A 210 -19.58 16.79 16.68
CA ALA A 210 -19.70 15.34 16.63
C ALA A 210 -19.62 14.81 15.18
N PHE A 211 -20.23 15.51 14.22
CA PHE A 211 -20.09 15.18 12.81
C PHE A 211 -18.65 15.38 12.31
N CYS A 212 -18.05 16.54 12.58
CA CYS A 212 -16.66 16.84 12.20
C CYS A 212 -15.66 15.83 12.76
N GLU A 213 -15.84 15.40 14.02
CA GLU A 213 -15.00 14.37 14.65
C GLU A 213 -15.14 13.03 13.94
N LYS A 214 -16.36 12.62 13.57
CA LYS A 214 -16.58 11.38 12.82
C LYS A 214 -15.97 11.44 11.43
N VAL A 215 -16.07 12.57 10.75
CA VAL A 215 -15.42 12.80 9.45
C VAL A 215 -13.90 12.69 9.58
N ALA A 216 -13.31 13.37 10.57
CA ALA A 216 -11.87 13.29 10.84
C ALA A 216 -11.42 11.85 11.13
N GLN A 217 -12.16 11.13 11.98
CA GLN A 217 -11.89 9.73 12.33
C GLN A 217 -11.97 8.80 11.11
N MET A 218 -12.96 8.99 10.23
CA MET A 218 -13.11 8.21 9.00
C MET A 218 -11.90 8.42 8.08
N PHE A 219 -11.43 9.66 7.90
CA PHE A 219 -10.23 9.92 7.11
C PHE A 219 -9.00 9.24 7.72
N SER A 220 -8.80 9.37 9.03
CA SER A 220 -7.70 8.68 9.73
C SER A 220 -7.70 7.16 9.47
N GLN A 221 -8.86 6.52 9.55
CA GLN A 221 -9.01 5.06 9.34
C GLN A 221 -8.79 4.65 7.88
N LEU A 222 -9.36 5.40 6.93
CA LEU A 222 -9.21 5.13 5.50
C LEU A 222 -7.76 5.31 5.06
N SER A 223 -7.09 6.37 5.51
CA SER A 223 -5.68 6.62 5.24
C SER A 223 -4.81 5.47 5.76
N TYR A 224 -5.02 5.05 7.02
CA TYR A 224 -4.28 3.93 7.62
C TYR A 224 -4.46 2.63 6.83
N SER A 225 -5.69 2.35 6.40
CA SER A 225 -6.03 1.13 5.64
C SER A 225 -5.36 1.13 4.25
N ARG A 226 -5.37 2.25 3.53
CA ARG A 226 -4.70 2.40 2.23
C ARG A 226 -3.19 2.23 2.35
N ILE A 227 -2.57 2.88 3.34
CA ILE A 227 -1.12 2.78 3.60
C ILE A 227 -0.73 1.34 3.96
N THR A 228 -1.53 0.67 4.79
CA THR A 228 -1.27 -0.72 5.20
C THR A 228 -1.42 -1.68 4.02
N LEU A 229 -2.42 -1.45 3.16
CA LEU A 229 -2.61 -2.23 1.94
C LEU A 229 -1.44 -2.05 0.98
N ALA A 230 -1.01 -0.81 0.74
CA ALA A 230 0.17 -0.50 -0.06
C ALA A 230 1.44 -1.19 0.44
N ARG A 231 1.67 -1.15 1.76
CA ARG A 231 2.74 -1.89 2.45
C ARG A 231 2.70 -3.38 2.21
N SER A 232 1.50 -3.95 2.20
CA SER A 232 1.33 -5.38 1.96
C SER A 232 1.59 -5.73 0.48
N LEU A 233 1.15 -4.89 -0.45
CA LEU A 233 1.37 -5.09 -1.89
C LEU A 233 2.85 -4.99 -2.27
N ALA A 234 3.56 -3.95 -1.81
CA ALA A 234 4.98 -3.80 -2.11
C ALA A 234 5.82 -4.95 -1.52
N LYS A 235 5.52 -5.38 -0.29
CA LYS A 235 6.17 -6.56 0.31
C LYS A 235 5.92 -7.81 -0.52
N ARG A 236 4.69 -8.01 -0.99
CA ARG A 236 4.34 -9.14 -1.84
C ARG A 236 5.14 -9.11 -3.15
N ASP A 237 5.30 -7.95 -3.78
CA ASP A 237 6.03 -7.82 -5.05
C ASP A 237 7.53 -8.11 -4.86
N ILE A 238 8.13 -7.63 -3.77
CA ILE A 238 9.52 -7.97 -3.41
C ILE A 238 9.68 -9.48 -3.23
N LEU A 239 8.75 -10.13 -2.52
CA LEU A 239 8.77 -11.58 -2.32
C LEU A 239 8.61 -12.36 -3.63
N LEU A 240 7.70 -11.93 -4.51
CA LEU A 240 7.50 -12.55 -5.82
C LEU A 240 8.74 -12.40 -6.70
N ASN A 241 9.36 -11.23 -6.73
CA ASN A 241 10.60 -11.00 -7.48
C ASN A 241 11.76 -11.85 -6.94
N SER A 242 11.86 -12.00 -5.61
CA SER A 242 12.85 -12.89 -5.00
C SER A 242 12.60 -14.37 -5.33
N LEU A 243 11.34 -14.81 -5.40
CA LEU A 243 10.98 -16.17 -5.80
C LEU A 243 11.35 -16.42 -7.26
N GLN A 244 11.00 -15.49 -8.16
CA GLN A 244 11.35 -15.57 -9.57
C GLN A 244 12.87 -15.63 -9.77
N ALA A 245 13.63 -14.78 -9.08
CA ALA A 245 15.08 -14.77 -9.17
C ALA A 245 15.72 -16.10 -8.70
N GLN A 246 15.10 -16.78 -7.73
CA GLN A 246 15.52 -18.12 -7.30
C GLN A 246 15.20 -19.19 -8.34
N GLU A 247 14.03 -19.12 -8.98
CA GLU A 247 13.66 -20.01 -10.09
C GLU A 247 14.64 -19.84 -11.27
N ASP A 248 14.89 -18.61 -11.70
CA ASP A 248 15.81 -18.30 -12.81
C ASP A 248 17.27 -18.71 -12.50
N LEU A 249 17.70 -18.65 -11.23
CA LEU A 249 19.00 -19.16 -10.81
C LEU A 249 19.05 -20.69 -10.90
N GLY A 250 17.96 -21.35 -10.51
CA GLY A 250 17.79 -22.80 -10.62
C GLY A 250 17.88 -23.29 -12.07
N ASP A 251 17.17 -22.63 -12.97
CA ASP A 251 17.17 -22.98 -14.41
C ASP A 251 18.56 -22.76 -15.04
N ARG A 252 19.20 -21.63 -14.79
CA ARG A 252 20.57 -21.36 -15.27
C ARG A 252 21.59 -22.39 -14.76
N PHE A 253 21.45 -22.82 -13.51
CA PHE A 253 22.31 -23.86 -12.95
C PHE A 253 22.15 -25.19 -13.69
N LEU A 254 20.91 -25.59 -14.00
CA LEU A 254 20.62 -26.81 -14.76
C LEU A 254 21.15 -26.73 -16.19
N ASP A 255 20.99 -25.59 -16.85
CA ASP A 255 21.51 -25.35 -18.20
C ASP A 255 23.03 -25.44 -18.22
N ASN A 256 23.72 -24.85 -17.24
CA ASN A 256 25.17 -24.94 -17.14
C ASN A 256 25.65 -26.39 -17.00
N ILE A 257 24.99 -27.22 -16.20
CA ILE A 257 25.35 -28.65 -16.08
C ILE A 257 25.12 -29.37 -17.41
N LYS A 258 23.94 -29.23 -18.02
CA LYS A 258 23.55 -29.96 -19.23
C LYS A 258 24.35 -29.55 -20.46
N ILE A 259 24.67 -28.26 -20.59
CA ILE A 259 25.32 -27.70 -21.78
C ILE A 259 26.84 -27.67 -21.63
N GLN A 260 27.37 -27.45 -20.42
CA GLN A 260 28.81 -27.22 -20.23
C GLN A 260 29.55 -28.36 -19.51
N VAL A 261 28.88 -29.19 -18.72
CA VAL A 261 29.55 -30.27 -17.96
C VAL A 261 29.34 -31.63 -18.61
N LEU A 262 28.07 -32.04 -18.80
CA LEU A 262 27.73 -33.36 -19.33
C LEU A 262 28.36 -33.69 -20.70
N PRO A 263 28.42 -32.75 -21.68
CA PRO A 263 28.99 -33.07 -22.99
C PRO A 263 30.48 -33.43 -22.94
N TYR A 264 31.23 -32.93 -21.97
CA TYR A 264 32.64 -33.28 -21.81
C TYR A 264 32.84 -34.61 -21.10
N LEU A 265 31.97 -34.96 -20.14
CA LEU A 265 31.96 -36.30 -19.56
C LEU A 265 31.63 -37.37 -20.63
N GLU A 266 30.68 -37.09 -21.51
CA GLU A 266 30.34 -37.97 -22.64
C GLU A 266 31.48 -38.08 -23.67
N LYS A 267 32.24 -37.00 -23.91
CA LYS A 267 33.46 -37.07 -24.74
C LYS A 267 34.54 -37.90 -24.07
N LEU A 268 34.74 -37.73 -22.76
CA LEU A 268 35.74 -38.46 -21.99
C LEU A 268 35.46 -39.97 -21.98
N LYS A 269 34.19 -40.39 -21.84
CA LYS A 269 33.79 -41.80 -21.94
C LYS A 269 34.17 -42.48 -23.27
N LYS A 270 34.33 -41.71 -24.35
CA LYS A 270 34.67 -42.23 -25.68
C LYS A 270 36.17 -42.44 -25.88
N THR A 271 37.01 -42.06 -24.90
CA THR A 271 38.46 -42.30 -24.97
C THR A 271 38.82 -43.66 -24.38
N SER A 272 40.10 -44.04 -24.52
CA SER A 272 40.67 -45.21 -23.84
C SER A 272 40.79 -44.93 -22.35
N LEU A 273 39.96 -45.59 -21.53
CA LEU A 273 39.92 -45.45 -20.07
C LEU A 273 40.17 -46.79 -19.37
N ASP A 274 40.87 -46.76 -18.24
CA ASP A 274 40.98 -47.90 -17.33
C ASP A 274 39.71 -48.10 -16.47
N GLU A 275 39.62 -49.21 -15.74
CA GLU A 275 38.43 -49.54 -14.92
C GLU A 275 38.21 -48.57 -13.76
N VAL A 276 39.26 -48.03 -13.15
CA VAL A 276 39.15 -47.06 -12.05
C VAL A 276 38.59 -45.74 -12.58
N GLN A 277 39.07 -45.28 -13.74
CA GLN A 277 38.60 -44.07 -14.42
C GLN A 277 37.12 -44.20 -14.84
N LYS A 278 36.68 -45.36 -15.32
CA LYS A 278 35.27 -45.61 -15.66
C LYS A 278 34.36 -45.52 -14.43
N ASP A 279 34.75 -46.12 -13.31
CA ASP A 279 33.97 -46.07 -12.07
C ASP A 279 33.90 -44.66 -11.47
N LEU A 280 34.99 -43.89 -11.57
CA LEU A 280 35.01 -42.48 -11.15
C LEU A 280 34.09 -41.60 -12.00
N ILE A 281 34.07 -41.79 -13.33
CA ILE A 281 33.17 -41.05 -14.23
C ILE A 281 31.71 -41.39 -13.92
N LYS A 282 31.39 -42.68 -13.78
CA LYS A 282 30.03 -43.16 -13.44
C LYS A 282 29.55 -42.60 -12.10
N THR A 283 30.43 -42.53 -11.10
CA THR A 283 30.13 -41.92 -9.80
C THR A 283 29.91 -40.41 -9.92
N THR A 284 30.73 -39.72 -10.72
CA THR A 284 30.62 -38.27 -10.95
C THR A 284 29.31 -37.91 -11.64
N GLU A 285 28.90 -38.68 -12.65
CA GLU A 285 27.60 -38.50 -13.30
C GLU A 285 26.44 -38.77 -12.36
N SER A 286 26.51 -39.85 -11.56
CA SER A 286 25.51 -40.13 -10.53
C SER A 286 25.38 -38.96 -9.55
N HIS A 287 26.48 -38.32 -9.15
CA HIS A 287 26.46 -37.14 -8.30
C HIS A 287 25.89 -35.91 -9.02
N LEU A 288 26.27 -35.66 -10.27
CA LEU A 288 25.74 -34.54 -11.05
C LEU A 288 24.24 -34.68 -11.31
N ASP A 289 23.74 -35.87 -11.60
CA ASP A 289 22.31 -36.16 -11.73
C ASP A 289 21.56 -35.94 -10.42
N LYS A 290 22.14 -36.36 -9.29
CA LYS A 290 21.57 -36.11 -7.96
C LYS A 290 21.55 -34.62 -7.60
N ILE A 291 22.58 -33.87 -7.97
CA ILE A 291 22.68 -32.42 -7.74
C ILE A 291 21.74 -31.63 -8.65
N SER A 292 21.58 -32.06 -9.91
CA SER A 292 20.74 -31.41 -10.93
C SER A 292 19.29 -31.92 -10.95
N SER A 293 18.96 -32.92 -10.13
CA SER A 293 17.61 -33.45 -10.06
C SER A 293 16.60 -32.36 -9.62
N PRO A 294 15.47 -32.20 -10.33
CA PRO A 294 14.37 -31.29 -9.96
C PRO A 294 13.86 -31.46 -8.52
N PHE A 295 14.16 -32.60 -7.89
CA PHE A 295 13.78 -32.93 -6.52
C PHE A 295 14.60 -32.18 -5.45
N VAL A 296 15.90 -31.98 -5.65
CA VAL A 296 16.75 -31.27 -4.66
C VAL A 296 16.47 -29.77 -4.68
N GLN A 297 16.12 -29.23 -5.84
CA GLN A 297 15.61 -27.85 -5.99
C GLN A 297 14.22 -27.69 -5.33
N LYS A 298 13.25 -28.58 -5.59
CA LYS A 298 11.91 -28.56 -4.95
C LYS A 298 11.96 -28.66 -3.42
N LEU A 299 12.89 -29.43 -2.86
CA LEU A 299 13.03 -29.56 -1.39
C LEU A 299 13.75 -28.35 -0.77
N SER A 300 14.74 -27.79 -1.45
CA SER A 300 15.46 -26.60 -0.95
C SER A 300 14.62 -25.33 -1.04
N SER A 301 13.77 -25.18 -2.06
CA SER A 301 12.97 -23.96 -2.28
C SER A 301 11.58 -24.00 -1.65
N ARG A 302 10.97 -25.18 -1.50
CA ARG A 302 9.53 -25.27 -1.18
C ARG A 302 9.22 -25.75 0.22
N TYR A 303 10.04 -26.62 0.82
CA TYR A 303 9.75 -27.14 2.15
C TYR A 303 11.03 -27.46 2.93
N LEU A 304 11.36 -26.49 3.79
CA LEU A 304 12.01 -26.64 5.10
C LEU A 304 13.50 -26.40 5.10
N ASN A 305 13.90 -25.64 6.12
CA ASN A 305 15.26 -25.42 6.59
C ASN A 305 15.93 -26.74 7.03
N LEU A 306 16.03 -27.71 6.12
CA LEU A 306 16.76 -28.95 6.28
C LEU A 306 18.25 -28.62 6.15
N THR A 307 19.03 -29.11 7.10
CA THR A 307 20.48 -29.02 7.06
C THR A 307 21.05 -29.90 5.95
N LYS A 308 22.29 -29.66 5.54
CA LYS A 308 22.98 -30.47 4.52
C LYS A 308 22.93 -31.97 4.81
N THR A 309 23.09 -32.36 6.08
CA THR A 309 23.01 -33.76 6.54
C THR A 309 21.59 -34.31 6.48
N GLU A 310 20.57 -33.50 6.83
CA GLU A 310 19.17 -33.92 6.75
C GLU A 310 18.70 -34.09 5.30
N LEU A 311 19.18 -33.25 4.38
CA LEU A 311 18.94 -33.40 2.94
C LEU A 311 19.51 -34.73 2.40
N GLN A 312 20.76 -35.05 2.73
CA GLN A 312 21.39 -36.32 2.33
C GLN A 312 20.60 -37.53 2.84
N ILE A 313 20.15 -37.49 4.09
CA ILE A 313 19.35 -38.56 4.69
C ILE A 313 17.95 -38.62 4.04
N ALA A 314 17.30 -37.49 3.77
CA ALA A 314 15.98 -37.45 3.13
C ALA A 314 15.99 -38.09 1.73
N VAL A 315 17.05 -37.88 0.93
CA VAL A 315 17.23 -38.52 -0.38
C VAL A 315 17.26 -40.04 -0.25
N LEU A 316 18.09 -40.58 0.66
CA LEU A 316 18.21 -42.02 0.85
C LEU A 316 16.93 -42.65 1.42
N VAL A 317 16.20 -41.91 2.27
CA VAL A 317 14.88 -42.35 2.76
C VAL A 317 13.85 -42.43 1.62
N LYS A 318 13.85 -41.46 0.69
CA LYS A 318 12.96 -41.49 -0.48
C LYS A 318 13.20 -42.73 -1.35
N GLU A 319 14.46 -43.13 -1.50
CA GLU A 319 14.88 -44.36 -2.19
C GLU A 319 14.49 -45.65 -1.45
N GLY A 320 13.81 -45.56 -0.30
CA GLY A 320 13.33 -46.70 0.48
C GLY A 320 14.36 -47.28 1.44
N LYS A 321 15.53 -46.64 1.62
CA LYS A 321 16.58 -47.14 2.52
C LYS A 321 16.17 -47.06 3.99
N THR A 322 16.56 -48.07 4.76
CA THR A 322 16.39 -48.15 6.20
C THR A 322 17.45 -47.34 6.94
N SER A 323 17.21 -46.99 8.22
CA SER A 323 18.21 -46.28 9.03
C SER A 323 19.54 -47.04 9.15
N LYS A 324 19.52 -48.37 9.04
CA LYS A 324 20.73 -49.22 9.09
C LYS A 324 21.54 -49.12 7.79
N GLU A 325 20.87 -49.14 6.64
CA GLU A 325 21.54 -48.98 5.34
C GLU A 325 22.09 -47.58 5.15
N ILE A 326 21.34 -46.56 5.55
CA ILE A 326 21.79 -45.16 5.51
C ILE A 326 23.01 -44.96 6.41
N ALA A 327 23.01 -45.57 7.60
CA ALA A 327 24.15 -45.54 8.52
C ALA A 327 25.41 -46.14 7.89
N HIS A 328 25.27 -47.23 7.14
CA HIS A 328 26.37 -47.84 6.39
C HIS A 328 26.86 -46.96 5.24
N ILE A 329 25.94 -46.40 4.44
CA ILE A 329 26.25 -45.52 3.30
C ILE A 329 26.96 -44.24 3.74
N LEU A 330 26.56 -43.66 4.87
CA LEU A 330 27.10 -42.38 5.38
C LEU A 330 28.21 -42.57 6.42
N ASN A 331 28.70 -43.80 6.64
CA ASN A 331 29.68 -44.14 7.68
C ASN A 331 29.34 -43.50 9.06
N SER A 332 28.10 -43.67 9.49
CA SER A 332 27.55 -43.04 10.70
C SER A 332 26.85 -44.06 11.59
N LYS A 333 26.60 -43.70 12.86
CA LYS A 333 25.88 -44.58 13.79
C LYS A 333 24.38 -44.56 13.47
N LYS A 334 23.71 -45.71 13.49
CA LYS A 334 22.25 -45.85 13.25
C LYS A 334 21.42 -44.85 14.08
N ARG A 335 21.77 -44.65 15.35
CA ARG A 335 21.10 -43.71 16.26
C ARG A 335 21.16 -42.25 15.79
N VAL A 336 22.25 -41.85 15.12
CA VAL A 336 22.41 -40.50 14.56
C VAL A 336 21.48 -40.32 13.34
N ILE A 337 21.35 -41.36 12.51
CA ILE A 337 20.41 -41.34 11.38
C ILE A 337 18.95 -41.27 11.87
N GLU A 338 18.60 -42.04 12.90
CA GLU A 338 17.26 -41.99 13.50
C GLU A 338 16.94 -40.59 14.05
N PHE A 339 17.90 -39.94 14.71
CA PHE A 339 17.75 -38.55 15.17
C PHE A 339 17.47 -37.57 14.03
N HIS A 340 18.24 -37.63 12.94
CA HIS A 340 17.99 -36.77 11.78
C HIS A 340 16.67 -37.10 11.08
N ARG A 341 16.25 -38.37 11.01
CA ARG A 341 14.93 -38.76 10.47
C ARG A 341 13.79 -38.15 11.28
N GLU A 342 13.89 -38.10 12.61
CA GLU A 342 12.91 -37.42 13.46
C GLU A 342 12.89 -35.91 13.24
N ASN A 343 14.06 -35.27 13.08
CA ASN A 343 14.11 -33.85 12.75
C ASN A 343 13.49 -33.54 11.39
N ILE A 344 13.75 -34.39 10.39
CA ILE A 344 13.13 -34.31 9.06
C ILE A 344 11.61 -34.45 9.18
N ARG A 345 11.11 -35.42 9.97
CA ARG A 345 9.66 -35.59 10.23
C ARG A 345 9.06 -34.36 10.91
N ALA A 346 9.74 -33.80 11.91
CA ALA A 346 9.28 -32.62 12.63
C ALA A 346 9.19 -31.41 11.70
N LYS A 347 10.22 -31.21 10.88
CA LYS A 347 10.25 -30.17 9.86
C LYS A 347 9.12 -30.39 8.84
N LEU A 348 8.93 -31.59 8.31
CA LEU A 348 7.88 -31.92 7.34
C LEU A 348 6.44 -31.98 7.90
N GLY A 349 6.21 -31.49 9.12
CA GLY A 349 4.86 -31.46 9.71
C GLY A 349 4.27 -32.85 9.99
N LEU A 350 5.13 -33.88 10.05
CA LEU A 350 4.80 -35.26 10.42
C LEU A 350 5.03 -35.57 11.89
N LYS A 351 5.40 -34.57 12.70
CA LYS A 351 5.54 -34.72 14.16
C LYS A 351 4.23 -35.29 14.72
N ASN A 352 4.32 -36.43 15.40
CA ASN A 352 3.19 -37.15 16.03
C ASN A 352 2.09 -37.66 15.06
N LYS A 353 2.34 -37.70 13.74
CA LYS A 353 1.40 -38.27 12.76
C LYS A 353 1.87 -39.67 12.31
N LYS A 354 0.92 -40.59 12.10
CA LYS A 354 1.17 -41.97 11.59
C LYS A 354 1.62 -42.03 10.12
N GLY A 355 1.94 -40.88 9.49
CA GLY A 355 2.36 -40.81 8.09
C GLY A 355 3.76 -41.38 7.85
N SER A 356 3.90 -42.17 6.78
CA SER A 356 5.19 -42.68 6.30
C SER A 356 6.04 -41.55 5.73
N LEU A 357 7.24 -41.38 6.29
CA LEU A 357 8.19 -40.39 5.78
C LEU A 357 8.60 -40.71 4.34
N VAL A 358 8.74 -41.99 3.99
CA VAL A 358 9.08 -42.45 2.63
C VAL A 358 7.99 -42.02 1.64
N THR A 359 6.73 -42.31 1.96
CA THR A 359 5.59 -42.01 1.08
C THR A 359 5.42 -40.51 0.88
N LEU A 360 5.58 -39.71 1.94
CA LEU A 360 5.55 -38.25 1.83
C LEU A 360 6.68 -37.75 0.93
N LEU A 361 7.91 -38.25 1.12
CA LEU A 361 9.05 -37.83 0.31
C LEU A 361 8.93 -38.24 -1.16
N GLN A 362 8.29 -39.38 -1.43
CA GLN A 362 7.97 -39.85 -2.79
C GLN A 362 6.86 -39.02 -3.45
N SER A 363 5.89 -38.51 -2.70
CA SER A 363 4.82 -37.64 -3.21
C SER A 363 5.28 -36.29 -3.76
N PHE A 364 6.51 -35.87 -3.45
CA PHE A 364 7.10 -34.62 -3.96
C PHE A 364 7.68 -34.75 -5.38
N SER A 365 7.60 -35.94 -5.99
CA SER A 365 8.12 -36.21 -7.34
C SER A 365 7.34 -35.42 -8.39
#